data_AF-V4ZSX4-F1
#
_entry.id   AF-V4ZSX4-F1
#
_cell.length_a   1.000
_cell.length_b   1.000
_cell.length_c   1.000
_cell.angle_alpha   90.00
_cell.angle_beta   90.00
_cell.angle_gamma   90.00
#
_symmetry.space_group_name_H-M   'P 1'
#
loop_
_entity.id
_entity.type
_entity.pdbx_description
1 polymer ?
#
loop_
_entity_poly.entity_id
_entity_poly.type
_entity_poly.pdbx_seq_one_letter_code
_entity_poly.pdbx_strand_id
1 'polypeptide(L)'
;MDGLELTLRLVGGVLLILANGFFVAIEFALTRVRQYPESEFDVPGLRRAWAMTQDLEIYLTSCQVGISATSIAVGIVAEPALTSLIDPVFERTLLTSIGAGGILAFVIINLLHLTHGEQTPTYLGVERTKFVARYGAT
;
A
#
# COMPACT_ATOMS: atom_id res chain seq x y z
N MET A 1 21.24 -15.61 0.09
CA MET A 1 21.06 -14.19 0.44
C MET A 1 21.70 -13.98 1.79
N ASP A 2 22.50 -12.92 1.97
CA ASP A 2 23.07 -12.62 3.29
C ASP A 2 21.98 -12.13 4.25
N GLY A 3 22.17 -12.30 5.56
CA GLY A 3 21.17 -11.95 6.58
C GLY A 3 20.81 -10.46 6.58
N LEU A 4 21.77 -9.58 6.27
CA LEU A 4 21.54 -8.15 6.14
C LEU A 4 20.66 -7.84 4.92
N GLU A 5 20.98 -8.41 3.75
CA GLU A 5 20.19 -8.22 2.53
C GLU A 5 18.74 -8.69 2.72
N LEU A 6 18.55 -9.85 3.36
CA LEU A 6 17.24 -10.38 3.71
C LEU A 6 16.44 -9.39 4.56
N THR A 7 17.05 -8.90 5.63
CA THR A 7 16.41 -7.97 6.55
C THR A 7 16.00 -6.68 5.84
N LEU A 8 16.90 -6.12 5.02
CA LEU A 8 16.63 -4.89 4.27
C LEU A 8 15.49 -5.06 3.27
N ARG A 9 15.44 -6.19 2.55
CA ARG A 9 14.36 -6.48 1.61
C ARG A 9 13.02 -6.68 2.32
N LEU A 10 12.97 -7.38 3.44
CA LEU A 10 11.73 -7.57 4.21
C LEU A 10 11.20 -6.25 4.77
N VAL A 11 12.08 -5.46 5.39
CA VAL A 11 11.71 -4.13 5.92
C VAL A 11 11.28 -3.21 4.78
N GLY A 12 12.02 -3.20 3.66
CA GLY A 12 11.65 -2.46 2.46
C GLY A 12 10.29 -2.87 1.92
N GLY A 13 9.98 -4.16 1.86
CA GLY A 13 8.68 -4.68 1.46
C GLY A 13 7.54 -4.17 2.35
N VAL A 14 7.72 -4.21 3.67
CA VAL A 14 6.73 -3.68 4.61
C VAL A 14 6.52 -2.17 4.41
N LEU A 15 7.61 -1.40 4.27
CA LEU A 15 7.52 0.04 4.02
C LEU A 15 6.81 0.36 2.70
N LEU A 16 7.05 -0.43 1.65
CA LEU A 16 6.38 -0.26 0.35
C LEU A 16 4.88 -0.58 0.43
N ILE A 17 4.48 -1.62 1.17
CA ILE A 17 3.06 -1.92 1.42
C ILE A 17 2.38 -0.76 2.17
N LEU A 18 3.05 -0.22 3.20
CA LEU A 18 2.54 0.94 3.94
C LEU A 18 2.45 2.20 3.08
N ALA A 19 3.42 2.42 2.20
CA ALA A 19 3.42 3.53 1.25
C ALA A 19 2.25 3.38 0.24
N ASN A 20 2.01 2.18 -0.29
CA ASN A 20 0.84 1.89 -1.12
C ASN A 20 -0.45 2.24 -0.37
N GLY A 21 -0.55 1.76 0.87
CA GLY A 21 -1.71 2.04 1.71
C GLY A 21 -1.93 3.52 2.00
N PHE A 22 -0.86 4.30 2.16
CA PHE A 22 -0.97 5.75 2.27
C PHE A 22 -1.62 6.37 1.02
N PHE A 23 -1.15 6.03 -0.18
CA PHE A 23 -1.72 6.55 -1.41
C PHE A 23 -3.19 6.15 -1.59
N VAL A 24 -3.52 4.88 -1.32
CA VAL A 24 -4.90 4.38 -1.39
C VAL A 24 -5.80 5.12 -0.40
N ALA A 25 -5.37 5.26 0.87
CA ALA A 25 -6.16 5.96 1.88
C ALA A 25 -6.48 7.40 1.44
N ILE A 26 -5.50 8.10 0.84
CA ILE A 26 -5.68 9.48 0.37
C ILE A 26 -6.56 9.57 -0.85
N GLU A 27 -6.39 8.69 -1.83
CA GLU A 27 -7.25 8.61 -3.02
C GLU A 27 -8.74 8.48 -2.60
N PHE A 28 -9.03 7.51 -1.73
CA PHE A 28 -10.39 7.28 -1.25
C PHE A 28 -10.89 8.36 -0.30
N ALA A 29 -10.02 8.98 0.53
CA ALA A 29 -10.45 10.11 1.35
C ALA A 29 -10.81 11.33 0.48
N LEU A 30 -9.97 11.73 -0.46
CA LEU A 30 -10.20 12.91 -1.31
C LEU A 30 -11.45 12.77 -2.19
N THR A 31 -11.75 11.57 -2.71
CA THR A 31 -13.00 11.32 -3.45
C THR A 31 -14.25 11.49 -2.56
N ARG A 32 -14.14 11.24 -1.25
CA ARG A 32 -15.22 11.39 -0.28
C ARG A 32 -15.34 12.80 0.29
N VAL A 33 -14.27 13.61 0.28
CA VAL A 33 -14.26 14.99 0.81
C VAL A 33 -15.39 15.84 0.22
N ARG A 34 -15.63 15.80 -1.10
CA ARG A 34 -16.68 16.58 -1.78
C ARG A 34 -18.12 16.27 -1.34
N GLN A 35 -18.34 15.19 -0.58
CA GLN A 35 -19.66 14.79 -0.10
C GLN A 35 -20.04 15.50 1.21
N TYR A 36 -19.08 16.15 1.86
CA TYR A 36 -19.29 16.97 3.05
C TYR A 36 -19.46 18.44 2.65
N PRO A 37 -20.19 19.25 3.42
CA PRO A 37 -20.26 20.69 3.19
C PRO A 37 -18.92 21.36 3.54
N GLU A 38 -18.53 22.39 2.77
CA GLU A 38 -17.27 23.15 2.98
C GLU A 38 -17.14 23.69 4.40
N SER A 39 -18.26 24.07 5.02
CA SER A 39 -18.31 24.60 6.39
C SER A 39 -17.77 23.63 7.44
N GLU A 40 -17.65 22.33 7.13
CA GLU A 40 -17.05 21.33 8.01
C GLU A 40 -15.52 21.22 7.90
N PHE A 41 -14.87 22.02 7.05
CA PHE A 41 -13.42 22.05 6.85
C PHE A 41 -12.83 23.35 7.42
N ASP A 42 -12.82 23.47 8.75
CA ASP A 42 -12.46 24.69 9.48
C ASP A 42 -10.98 24.74 9.94
N VAL A 43 -10.32 23.59 10.07
CA VAL A 43 -8.89 23.51 10.45
C VAL A 43 -7.96 23.53 9.22
N PRO A 44 -6.70 24.00 9.35
CA PRO A 44 -5.78 24.16 8.21
C PRO A 44 -5.64 22.94 7.29
N GLY A 45 -5.46 21.74 7.84
CA GLY A 45 -5.33 20.52 7.04
C GLY A 45 -6.60 20.14 6.27
N LEU A 46 -7.76 20.37 6.89
CA LEU A 46 -9.06 20.14 6.24
C LEU A 46 -9.31 21.18 5.14
N ARG A 47 -9.03 22.46 5.37
CA ARG A 47 -9.11 23.49 4.32
C ARG A 47 -8.25 23.14 3.11
N ARG A 48 -7.04 22.61 3.33
CA ARG A 48 -6.19 22.14 2.24
C ARG A 48 -6.80 20.97 1.50
N ALA A 49 -7.30 19.96 2.22
CA ALA A 49 -7.97 18.82 1.60
C ALA A 49 -9.19 19.25 0.76
N TRP A 50 -9.98 20.23 1.25
CA TRP A 50 -11.07 20.81 0.49
C TRP A 50 -10.59 21.51 -0.78
N ALA A 51 -9.54 22.33 -0.68
CA ALA A 51 -8.94 23.02 -1.83
C ALA A 51 -8.39 22.04 -2.87
N MET A 52 -7.77 20.92 -2.46
CA MET A 52 -7.32 19.85 -3.36
C MET A 52 -8.46 19.26 -4.18
N THR A 53 -9.69 19.31 -3.68
CA THR A 53 -10.83 18.84 -4.48
C THR A 53 -11.11 19.72 -5.69
N GLN A 54 -10.65 20.97 -5.75
CA GLN A 54 -10.84 21.82 -6.93
C GLN A 54 -10.06 21.29 -8.13
N ASP A 55 -8.87 20.72 -7.88
CA ASP A 55 -7.99 20.09 -8.87
C ASP A 55 -7.86 18.57 -8.63
N LEU A 56 -8.96 17.92 -8.24
CA LEU A 56 -8.98 16.54 -7.75
C LEU A 56 -8.28 15.55 -8.70
N GLU A 57 -8.47 15.71 -10.01
CA GLU A 57 -7.91 14.82 -11.03
C GLU A 57 -6.38 14.69 -10.93
N ILE A 58 -5.68 15.82 -10.75
CA ILE A 58 -4.20 15.83 -10.64
C ILE A 58 -3.73 15.04 -9.41
N TYR A 59 -4.44 15.18 -8.29
CA TYR A 59 -4.12 14.47 -7.06
C TYR A 59 -4.43 12.97 -7.15
N LEU A 60 -5.55 12.59 -7.77
CA LEU A 60 -5.89 11.18 -7.99
C LEU A 60 -4.89 10.51 -8.94
N THR A 61 -4.53 11.16 -10.05
CA THR A 61 -3.49 10.64 -10.96
C THR A 61 -2.16 10.47 -10.25
N SER A 62 -1.77 11.41 -9.39
CA SER A 62 -0.53 11.29 -8.60
C SER A 62 -0.58 10.10 -7.63
N CYS A 63 -1.72 9.88 -6.98
CA CYS A 63 -1.92 8.71 -6.12
C CYS A 63 -1.81 7.41 -6.93
N GLN A 64 -2.42 7.33 -8.11
CA GLN A 64 -2.38 6.13 -8.97
C GLN A 64 -0.97 5.80 -9.46
N VAL A 65 -0.17 6.82 -9.80
CA VAL A 65 1.26 6.62 -10.11
C VAL A 65 2.00 6.08 -8.90
N GLY A 66 1.74 6.65 -7.72
CA GLY A 66 2.29 6.18 -6.44
C GLY A 66 1.96 4.71 -6.18
N ILE A 67 0.68 4.36 -6.21
CA ILE A 67 0.14 2.99 -6.04
C ILE A 67 0.80 2.02 -7.02
N SER A 68 0.85 2.39 -8.30
CA SER A 68 1.44 1.53 -9.33
C SER A 68 2.93 1.29 -9.07
N ALA A 69 3.67 2.36 -8.75
CA ALA A 69 5.10 2.28 -8.48
C ALA A 69 5.39 1.43 -7.23
N THR A 70 4.63 1.63 -6.14
CA THR A 70 4.81 0.86 -4.91
C THR A 70 4.42 -0.60 -5.10
N SER A 71 3.33 -0.87 -5.82
CA SER A 71 2.85 -2.23 -6.11
C SER A 71 3.91 -3.05 -6.86
N ILE A 72 4.52 -2.48 -7.90
CA ILE A 72 5.60 -3.13 -8.66
C ILE A 72 6.83 -3.33 -7.77
N ALA A 73 7.20 -2.32 -6.98
CA ALA A 73 8.36 -2.40 -6.10
C ALA A 73 8.21 -3.47 -5.01
N VAL A 74 7.00 -3.69 -4.46
CA VAL A 74 6.74 -4.77 -3.49
C VAL A 74 7.10 -6.12 -4.09
N GLY A 75 6.67 -6.41 -5.32
CA GLY A 75 7.02 -7.68 -5.99
C GLY A 75 8.52 -7.84 -6.21
N ILE A 76 9.23 -6.77 -6.59
CA ILE A 76 10.68 -6.82 -6.83
C ILE A 76 11.48 -7.00 -5.52
N VAL A 77 11.03 -6.37 -4.43
CA VAL A 77 11.79 -6.31 -3.18
C VAL A 77 11.40 -7.42 -2.21
N ALA A 78 10.10 -7.59 -1.94
CA ALA A 78 9.60 -8.43 -0.87
C ALA A 78 9.47 -9.91 -1.29
N GLU A 79 9.06 -10.17 -2.53
CA GLU A 79 8.83 -11.55 -3.01
C GLU A 79 10.11 -12.40 -2.97
N PRO A 80 11.28 -11.96 -3.49
CA PRO A 80 12.49 -12.78 -3.44
C PRO A 80 12.96 -13.06 -2.00
N ALA A 81 12.74 -12.10 -1.11
CA ALA A 81 13.08 -12.25 0.30
C ALA A 81 12.22 -13.31 0.98
N LEU A 82 10.91 -13.27 0.74
CA LEU A 82 9.99 -14.25 1.29
C LEU A 82 10.21 -15.64 0.69
N THR A 83 10.46 -15.73 -0.62
CA THR A 83 10.82 -16.99 -1.29
C THR A 83 12.06 -17.62 -0.67
N SER A 84 13.12 -16.84 -0.42
CA SER A 84 14.34 -17.35 0.22
C SER A 84 14.15 -17.89 1.64
N LEU A 85 13.11 -17.43 2.34
CA LEU A 85 12.73 -17.94 3.67
C LEU A 85 11.88 -19.22 3.59
N ILE A 86 11.07 -19.34 2.54
CA ILE A 86 10.08 -20.42 2.40
C ILE A 86 10.67 -21.62 1.65
N ASP A 87 11.52 -21.40 0.65
CA ASP A 87 12.14 -22.47 -0.17
C ASP A 87 12.77 -23.60 0.66
N PRO A 88 13.52 -23.33 1.76
CA PRO A 88 14.12 -24.37 2.59
C PRO A 88 13.13 -25.37 3.18
N VAL A 89 11.86 -24.96 3.38
CA VAL A 89 10.80 -25.83 3.89
C VAL A 89 10.45 -26.92 2.88
N PHE A 90 10.58 -26.62 1.58
CA PHE A 90 10.20 -27.53 0.51
C PHE A 90 11.36 -28.36 -0.01
N GLU A 91 12.63 -27.96 0.20
CA GLU A 91 13.86 -28.57 -0.37
C GLU A 91 13.93 -30.11 -0.37
N ARG A 92 13.30 -30.78 0.60
CA ARG A 92 13.32 -32.25 0.74
C ARG A 92 12.05 -32.94 0.22
N THR A 93 11.18 -32.20 -0.46
CA THR A 93 9.89 -32.68 -0.95
C THR A 93 9.87 -32.70 -2.47
N LEU A 94 8.96 -33.49 -3.05
CA LEU A 94 8.73 -33.44 -4.51
C LEU A 94 8.19 -32.08 -4.99
N LEU A 95 7.67 -31.25 -4.08
CA LEU A 95 7.09 -29.95 -4.38
C LEU A 95 8.14 -28.90 -4.79
N THR A 96 9.42 -29.11 -4.50
CA THR A 96 10.51 -28.24 -5.01
C THR A 96 10.54 -28.22 -6.54
N SER A 97 10.21 -29.35 -7.19
CA SER A 97 10.24 -29.47 -8.65
C SER A 97 9.25 -28.55 -9.37
N ILE A 98 8.21 -28.09 -8.68
CA ILE A 98 7.19 -27.18 -9.20
C ILE A 98 7.33 -25.75 -8.67
N GLY A 99 8.40 -25.44 -7.91
CA GLY A 99 8.61 -24.10 -7.35
C GLY A 99 7.61 -23.72 -6.26
N ALA A 100 7.15 -24.69 -5.46
CA ALA A 100 6.10 -24.46 -4.45
C ALA A 100 6.43 -23.36 -3.43
N GLY A 101 7.72 -23.18 -3.07
CA GLY A 101 8.13 -22.12 -2.15
C GLY A 101 7.92 -20.72 -2.72
N GLY A 102 8.31 -20.50 -3.98
CA GLY A 102 8.02 -19.27 -4.70
C GLY A 102 6.52 -19.01 -4.89
N ILE A 103 5.73 -20.03 -5.23
CA ILE A 103 4.27 -19.90 -5.35
C ILE A 103 3.64 -19.49 -4.00
N LEU A 104 4.05 -20.14 -2.91
CA LEU A 104 3.53 -19.81 -1.58
C LEU A 104 3.95 -18.40 -1.14
N ALA A 105 5.20 -18.01 -1.40
CA ALA A 105 5.69 -16.67 -1.15
C ALA A 105 4.88 -15.62 -1.94
N PHE A 106 4.67 -15.85 -3.24
CA PHE A 106 3.85 -15.01 -4.10
C PHE A 106 2.42 -14.85 -3.56
N VAL A 107 1.78 -15.95 -3.15
CA VAL A 107 0.42 -15.90 -2.56
C VAL A 107 0.41 -15.09 -1.27
N ILE A 108 1.35 -15.33 -0.35
CA ILE A 108 1.42 -14.64 0.93
C ILE A 108 1.66 -13.14 0.71
N ILE A 109 2.62 -12.74 -0.14
CA ILE A 109 2.92 -11.33 -0.37
C ILE A 109 1.75 -10.61 -1.04
N ASN A 110 1.07 -11.25 -2.01
CA ASN A 110 -0.11 -10.68 -2.64
C ASN A 110 -1.28 -10.53 -1.65
N LEU A 111 -1.50 -11.52 -0.78
CA LEU A 111 -2.54 -11.42 0.24
C LEU A 111 -2.23 -10.29 1.23
N LEU A 112 -1.00 -10.17 1.71
CA LEU A 112 -0.58 -9.08 2.60
C LEU A 112 -0.73 -7.73 1.91
N HIS A 113 -0.28 -7.61 0.67
CA HIS A 113 -0.35 -6.38 -0.10
C HIS A 113 -1.80 -5.97 -0.39
N LEU A 114 -2.65 -6.89 -0.84
CA LEU A 114 -4.07 -6.64 -1.07
C LEU A 114 -4.78 -6.21 0.22
N THR A 115 -4.59 -6.96 1.31
CA THR A 115 -5.32 -6.69 2.57
C THR A 115 -4.85 -5.42 3.29
N HIS A 116 -3.53 -5.23 3.42
CA HIS A 116 -2.95 -4.13 4.20
C HIS A 116 -2.55 -2.92 3.35
N GLY A 117 -2.17 -3.15 2.09
CA GLY A 117 -1.81 -2.09 1.16
C GLY A 117 -2.98 -1.50 0.40
N GLU A 118 -4.13 -2.19 0.31
CA GLU A 118 -5.26 -1.73 -0.51
C GLU A 118 -6.60 -1.73 0.25
N GLN A 119 -7.08 -2.88 0.72
CA GLN A 119 -8.44 -2.99 1.28
C GLN A 119 -8.60 -2.26 2.62
N THR A 120 -7.66 -2.44 3.55
CA THR A 120 -7.69 -1.77 4.87
C THR A 120 -7.56 -0.25 4.73
N PRO A 121 -6.62 0.29 3.93
CA PRO A 121 -6.52 1.72 3.68
C PRO A 121 -7.73 2.31 2.93
N THR A 122 -8.32 1.55 2.00
CA THR A 122 -9.58 1.94 1.34
C THR A 122 -10.68 2.16 2.38
N TYR A 123 -10.87 1.18 3.28
CA TYR A 123 -11.85 1.29 4.36
C TYR A 123 -11.57 2.50 5.26
N LEU A 124 -10.31 2.72 5.64
CA LEU A 124 -9.89 3.88 6.43
C LEU A 124 -10.19 5.21 5.72
N GLY A 125 -9.89 5.32 4.42
CA GLY A 125 -10.15 6.52 3.61
C GLY A 125 -11.64 6.85 3.52
N VAL A 126 -12.50 5.83 3.45
CA VAL A 126 -13.95 6.00 3.34
C VAL A 126 -14.62 6.25 4.70
N GLU A 127 -14.27 5.48 5.73
CA GLU A 127 -14.92 5.59 7.05
C GLU A 127 -14.37 6.77 7.86
N ARG A 128 -13.07 7.05 7.75
CA ARG A 128 -12.36 8.10 8.49
C ARG A 128 -11.87 9.21 7.55
N THR A 129 -12.66 9.55 6.54
CA THR A 129 -12.32 10.54 5.49
C THR A 129 -11.68 11.80 6.04
N LYS A 130 -12.31 12.50 7.00
CA LYS A 130 -11.77 13.76 7.54
C LYS A 130 -10.44 13.58 8.29
N PHE A 131 -10.26 12.45 8.97
CA PHE A 131 -9.01 12.15 9.66
C PHE A 131 -7.88 11.96 8.63
N VAL A 132 -8.10 11.09 7.66
CA VAL A 132 -7.12 10.80 6.60
C VAL A 132 -6.80 12.07 5.80
N ALA A 133 -7.84 12.79 5.38
CA ALA A 133 -7.71 14.06 4.67
C ALA A 133 -6.91 15.09 5.49
N ARG A 134 -7.21 15.27 6.78
CA ARG A 134 -6.50 16.25 7.62
C ARG A 134 -5.00 16.00 7.70
N TYR A 135 -4.57 14.74 7.75
CA TYR A 135 -3.18 14.38 8.01
C TYR A 135 -2.37 14.00 6.78
N GLY A 136 -3.00 13.53 5.70
CA GLY A 136 -2.29 13.18 4.48
C GLY A 136 -2.49 14.14 3.30
N ALA A 137 -3.43 15.10 3.39
CA ALA A 137 -3.52 16.21 2.44
C ALA A 137 -2.54 17.33 2.85
N THR A 138 -1.24 17.02 2.96
CA THR A 138 -0.20 17.98 3.38
C THR A 138 0.51 18.64 2.21
#